data_AF-A0A1G0KNW9-F1
#
_entry.id   AF-A0A1G0KNW9-F1
#
_cell.length_a   1.000
_cell.length_b   1.000
_cell.length_c   1.000
_cell.angle_alpha   90.00
_cell.angle_beta   90.00
_cell.angle_gamma   90.00
#
_symmetry.space_group_name_H-M   'P 1'
#
loop_
_entity.id
_entity.type
_entity.pdbx_description
1 polymer ?
#
loop_
_entity_poly.entity_id
_entity_poly.type
_entity_poly.pdbx_seq_one_letter_code
_entity_poly.pdbx_strand_id
1 'polypeptide(L)'
;MTNIKTNALRWGLKGAVLFTLILPLGAPGPAQAAEAGATTPPPGKEIAFDRKLGNCLACHAIEGGDSPGDLGPPLAAMQQRFPDRAKLRAQIADPRKFNADTRMPPFGAYKILSDQEIDLVVDFIHKL
;
A
#
# COMPACT_ATOMS: atom_id res chain seq x y z
N MET A 1 -36.42 19.65 -24.34
CA MET A 1 -35.84 20.11 -25.62
C MET A 1 -34.34 19.92 -25.47
N THR A 2 -33.57 19.07 -26.12
CA THR A 2 -33.56 18.25 -27.36
C THR A 2 -32.19 17.54 -27.26
N ASN A 3 -31.86 16.36 -27.76
CA ASN A 3 -32.49 15.40 -28.63
C ASN A 3 -31.65 14.12 -28.50
N ILE A 4 -32.32 12.98 -28.28
CA ILE A 4 -31.75 11.64 -28.44
C ILE A 4 -31.50 11.43 -29.94
N LYS A 5 -30.26 11.19 -30.35
CA LYS A 5 -29.97 10.70 -31.70
C LYS A 5 -29.81 9.18 -31.65
N THR A 6 -30.93 8.49 -31.78
CA THR A 6 -30.99 7.15 -32.37
C THR A 6 -30.61 7.29 -33.85
N ASN A 7 -29.65 6.49 -34.32
CA ASN A 7 -29.51 6.25 -35.75
C ASN A 7 -29.50 4.74 -35.97
N ALA A 8 -30.70 4.22 -36.15
CA ALA A 8 -30.90 2.93 -36.77
C ALA A 8 -30.62 3.04 -38.27
N LEU A 9 -30.39 1.87 -38.85
CA LEU A 9 -30.68 1.54 -40.23
C LEU A 9 -29.58 1.89 -41.25
N ARG A 10 -28.88 0.85 -41.71
CA ARG A 10 -29.19 0.07 -42.92
C ARG A 10 -27.90 -0.60 -43.38
N TRP A 11 -28.00 -1.85 -43.83
CA TRP A 11 -27.32 -2.51 -44.97
C TRP A 11 -27.67 -4.00 -44.76
N GLY A 12 -28.60 -4.58 -45.51
CA GLY A 12 -28.34 -4.99 -46.90
C GLY A 12 -27.49 -6.27 -46.87
N LEU A 13 -28.08 -7.41 -46.51
CA LEU A 13 -28.53 -8.46 -47.43
C LEU A 13 -27.38 -9.22 -48.13
N LYS A 14 -27.43 -10.56 -47.96
CA LYS A 14 -26.83 -11.64 -48.76
C LYS A 14 -25.35 -11.97 -48.53
N GLY A 15 -25.13 -13.19 -48.03
CA GLY A 15 -23.81 -13.82 -48.07
C GLY A 15 -23.69 -14.96 -47.08
N ALA A 16 -24.42 -16.05 -47.29
CA ALA A 16 -24.06 -17.33 -46.67
C ALA A 16 -22.71 -17.76 -47.26
N VAL A 17 -21.64 -17.61 -46.47
CA VAL A 17 -20.35 -18.23 -46.75
C VAL A 17 -20.15 -19.26 -45.65
N LEU A 18 -20.28 -20.54 -46.01
CA LEU A 18 -19.80 -21.65 -45.19
C LEU A 18 -18.30 -21.44 -44.96
N PHE A 19 -17.94 -20.99 -43.76
CA PHE A 19 -16.56 -21.05 -43.31
C PHE A 19 -16.33 -22.42 -42.68
N THR A 20 -15.57 -23.23 -43.41
CA THR A 20 -14.96 -24.48 -42.97
C THR A 20 -14.25 -24.27 -41.63
N LEU A 21 -14.63 -25.09 -40.65
CA LEU A 21 -14.05 -25.14 -39.32
C LEU A 21 -12.60 -25.67 -39.41
N ILE A 22 -11.63 -24.76 -39.52
CA ILE A 22 -10.22 -25.08 -39.29
C ILE A 22 -9.94 -24.73 -37.83
N LEU A 23 -9.86 -25.75 -36.97
CA LEU A 23 -9.37 -25.63 -35.60
C LEU A 23 -7.85 -25.38 -35.66
N PRO A 24 -7.33 -24.20 -35.30
CA PRO A 24 -5.90 -24.06 -35.13
C PRO A 24 -5.53 -24.67 -33.77
N LEU A 25 -4.61 -25.63 -33.78
CA LEU A 25 -3.86 -26.03 -32.59
C LEU A 25 -3.30 -24.75 -31.95
N GLY A 26 -3.76 -24.45 -30.74
CA GLY A 26 -3.37 -23.26 -29.98
C GLY A 26 -1.88 -23.24 -29.72
N ALA A 27 -1.20 -22.21 -30.23
CA ALA A 27 0.13 -21.86 -29.79
C ALA A 27 0.05 -21.32 -28.34
N PRO A 28 0.96 -21.68 -27.43
CA PRO A 28 1.10 -21.01 -26.15
C PRO A 28 1.53 -19.56 -26.45
N GLY A 29 0.60 -18.62 -26.27
CA GLY A 29 0.94 -17.19 -26.27
C GLY A 29 1.92 -16.88 -25.14
N PRO A 30 2.73 -15.81 -25.27
CA PRO A 30 3.62 -15.42 -24.19
C PRO A 30 2.78 -15.18 -22.94
N ALA A 31 3.06 -15.96 -21.90
CA ALA A 31 2.55 -15.70 -20.56
C ALA A 31 3.05 -14.30 -20.18
N GLN A 32 2.16 -13.32 -20.28
CA GLN A 32 2.34 -12.05 -19.57
C GLN A 32 2.21 -12.40 -18.09
N ALA A 33 3.35 -12.63 -17.45
CA ALA A 33 3.45 -12.46 -16.02
C ALA A 33 2.98 -11.03 -15.76
N ALA A 34 1.84 -10.89 -15.08
CA ALA A 34 1.43 -9.61 -14.55
C ALA A 34 2.53 -9.19 -13.58
N GLU A 35 3.37 -8.23 -13.98
CA GLU A 35 4.08 -7.43 -13.01
C GLU A 35 3.00 -6.85 -12.11
N ALA A 36 3.00 -7.25 -10.85
CA ALA A 36 2.25 -6.55 -9.82
C ALA A 36 2.69 -5.09 -9.93
N GLY A 37 1.82 -4.26 -10.50
CA GLY A 37 2.14 -2.88 -10.83
C GLY A 37 2.65 -2.19 -9.58
N ALA A 38 3.94 -1.85 -9.57
CA ALA A 38 4.59 -1.19 -8.46
C ALA A 38 4.04 0.23 -8.34
N THR A 39 2.91 0.39 -7.66
CA THR A 39 2.43 1.69 -7.23
C THR A 39 3.42 2.24 -6.22
N THR A 40 3.92 3.45 -6.45
CA THR A 40 4.79 4.13 -5.48
C THR A 40 4.05 4.27 -4.15
N PRO A 41 4.62 3.80 -3.02
CA PRO A 41 3.97 3.90 -1.72
C PRO A 41 3.86 5.37 -1.27
N PRO A 42 2.85 5.70 -0.44
CA PRO A 42 2.68 7.04 0.07
C PRO A 42 3.86 7.46 0.97
N PRO A 43 4.07 8.77 1.18
CA PRO A 43 5.09 9.28 2.10
C PRO A 43 4.96 8.70 3.53
N GLY A 44 6.10 8.55 4.22
CA GLY A 44 6.14 7.97 5.57
C GLY A 44 5.23 8.62 6.60
N LYS A 45 5.06 9.96 6.54
CA LYS A 45 4.11 10.68 7.40
C LYS A 45 2.67 10.25 7.16
N GLU A 46 2.28 10.09 5.90
CA GLU A 46 0.93 9.67 5.53
C GLU A 46 0.68 8.23 5.98
N ILE A 47 1.64 7.33 5.79
CA ILE A 47 1.56 5.96 6.30
C ILE A 47 1.40 5.95 7.82
N ALA A 48 2.20 6.75 8.53
CA ALA A 48 2.17 6.82 9.99
C ALA A 48 0.82 7.35 10.51
N PHE A 49 0.17 8.26 9.79
CA PHE A 49 -1.06 8.92 10.25
C PHE A 49 -2.33 8.25 9.72
N ASP A 50 -2.23 7.42 8.69
CA ASP A 50 -3.38 6.71 8.12
C ASP A 50 -3.88 5.59 9.06
N ARG A 51 -5.19 5.60 9.31
CA ARG A 51 -5.87 4.69 10.24
C ARG A 51 -5.89 3.23 9.79
N LYS A 52 -5.73 2.97 8.49
CA LYS A 52 -5.69 1.64 7.88
C LYS A 52 -4.27 1.12 7.71
N LEU A 53 -3.26 1.99 7.81
CA LEU A 53 -1.85 1.65 7.71
C LEU A 53 -1.18 1.68 9.09
N GLY A 54 -0.29 2.65 9.34
CA GLY A 54 0.51 2.72 10.56
C GLY A 54 -0.29 3.13 11.80
N ASN A 55 -1.29 4.00 11.63
CA ASN A 55 -2.16 4.52 12.70
C ASN A 55 -1.40 4.91 13.99
N CYS A 56 -0.20 5.46 13.85
CA CYS A 56 0.74 5.68 14.96
C CYS A 56 0.18 6.69 15.97
N LEU A 57 -0.60 7.66 15.49
CA LEU A 57 -1.28 8.67 16.32
C LEU A 57 -2.28 8.07 17.31
N ALA A 58 -2.80 6.86 17.06
CA ALA A 58 -3.72 6.22 18.01
C ALA A 58 -3.06 5.93 19.37
N CYS A 59 -1.74 5.84 19.42
CA CYS A 59 -0.99 5.57 20.64
C CYS A 59 0.05 6.64 20.98
N HIS A 60 0.58 7.36 20.00
CA HIS A 60 1.72 8.26 20.19
C HIS A 60 1.39 9.70 19.82
N ALA A 61 1.86 10.65 20.61
CA ALA A 61 1.97 12.04 20.18
C ALA A 61 3.11 12.21 19.18
N ILE A 62 2.80 12.81 18.03
CA ILE A 62 3.73 13.05 16.91
C ILE A 62 3.50 14.47 16.40
N GLU A 63 4.57 15.22 16.12
CA GLU A 63 4.46 16.60 15.65
C GLU A 63 3.61 16.70 14.36
N GLY A 64 2.67 17.65 14.36
CA GLY A 64 1.76 17.90 13.25
C GLY A 64 0.67 16.84 13.05
N GLY A 65 0.45 15.96 14.03
CA GLY A 65 -0.70 15.06 14.09
C GLY A 65 -1.81 15.60 14.99
N ASP A 66 -3.06 15.30 14.63
CA ASP A 66 -4.25 15.72 15.37
C ASP A 66 -4.75 14.62 16.31
N SER A 67 -5.25 15.03 17.48
CA SER A 67 -5.86 14.14 18.50
C SER A 67 -5.01 12.90 18.83
N PRO A 68 -3.74 13.06 19.22
CA PRO A 68 -2.89 11.92 19.53
C PRO A 68 -3.34 11.18 20.80
N GLY A 69 -3.10 9.88 20.82
CA GLY A 69 -3.17 9.06 22.03
C GLY A 69 -1.92 9.20 22.91
N ASP A 70 -2.00 8.65 24.12
CA ASP A 70 -0.97 8.71 25.16
C ASP A 70 -0.55 7.33 25.69
N LEU A 71 -1.01 6.25 25.05
CA LEU A 71 -0.66 4.87 25.43
C LEU A 71 0.82 4.56 25.22
N GLY A 72 1.44 5.19 24.22
CA GLY A 72 2.86 5.11 23.92
C GLY A 72 3.56 6.44 24.20
N PRO A 73 4.90 6.43 24.36
CA PRO A 73 5.65 7.65 24.59
C PRO A 73 5.56 8.61 23.39
N PRO A 74 5.62 9.94 23.58
CA PRO A 74 5.71 10.88 22.47
C PRO A 74 6.90 10.55 21.56
N LEU A 75 6.75 10.74 20.25
CA LEU A 75 7.81 10.55 19.25
C LEU A 75 8.43 11.90 18.92
N ALA A 76 9.40 12.30 19.75
CA ALA A 76 10.21 13.50 19.59
C ALA A 76 11.67 13.17 19.89
N ALA A 77 12.59 13.95 19.31
CA ALA A 77 14.04 13.78 19.45
C ALA A 77 14.50 12.34 19.13
N MET A 78 13.93 11.77 18.07
CA MET A 78 14.05 10.37 17.72
C MET A 78 15.47 10.00 17.29
N GLN A 79 16.24 10.93 16.70
CA GLN A 79 17.66 10.70 16.41
C GLN A 79 18.49 10.50 17.69
N GLN A 80 18.15 11.20 18.78
CA GLN A 80 18.86 11.05 20.05
C GLN A 80 18.48 9.73 20.74
N ARG A 81 17.20 9.32 20.63
CA ARG A 81 16.70 8.07 21.20
C ARG A 81 17.13 6.84 20.40
N PHE A 82 17.24 6.99 19.08
CA PHE A 82 17.68 5.96 18.15
C PHE A 82 18.79 6.50 17.24
N PRO A 83 20.04 6.65 17.75
CA PRO A 83 21.17 7.05 16.91
C PRO A 83 21.42 6.09 15.75
N ASP A 84 21.06 4.83 15.95
CA ASP A 84 21.07 3.78 14.93
C ASP A 84 19.66 3.60 14.34
N ARG A 85 19.49 4.02 13.08
CA ARG A 85 18.25 3.86 12.30
C ARG A 85 17.79 2.40 12.25
N ALA A 86 18.71 1.44 12.18
CA ALA A 86 18.35 0.02 12.10
C ALA A 86 17.66 -0.48 13.37
N LYS A 87 18.00 0.08 14.54
CA LYS A 87 17.29 -0.21 15.80
C LYS A 87 15.88 0.32 15.79
N LEU A 88 15.66 1.53 15.26
CA LEU A 88 14.30 2.07 15.10
C LEU A 88 13.50 1.22 14.11
N ARG A 89 14.10 0.81 12.99
CA ARG A 89 13.46 -0.11 12.03
C ARG A 89 13.08 -1.43 12.68
N ALA A 90 13.96 -2.02 13.48
CA ALA A 90 13.67 -3.25 14.21
C ALA A 90 12.53 -3.07 15.22
N GLN A 91 12.50 -1.94 15.95
CA GLN A 91 11.42 -1.60 16.88
C GLN A 91 10.07 -1.49 16.17
N ILE A 92 10.01 -0.83 15.00
CA ILE A 92 8.77 -0.67 14.23
C ILE A 92 8.36 -1.99 13.56
N ALA A 93 9.32 -2.78 13.06
CA ALA A 93 9.03 -4.04 12.39
C ALA A 93 8.52 -5.13 13.35
N ASP A 94 9.14 -5.29 14.51
CA ASP A 94 8.68 -6.21 15.56
C ASP A 94 9.14 -5.75 16.95
N PRO A 95 8.34 -4.95 17.67
CA PRO A 95 8.69 -4.42 18.98
C PRO A 95 8.74 -5.50 20.07
N ARG A 96 8.14 -6.67 19.83
CA ARG A 96 8.10 -7.78 20.81
C ARG A 96 9.47 -8.38 21.08
N LYS A 97 10.41 -8.19 20.15
CA LYS A 97 11.82 -8.59 20.32
C LYS A 97 12.52 -7.82 21.45
N PHE A 98 12.02 -6.64 21.80
CA PHE A 98 12.58 -5.79 22.86
C PHE A 98 11.69 -5.76 24.10
N ASN A 99 10.37 -5.90 23.93
CA ASN A 99 9.40 -6.02 25.01
C ASN A 99 8.25 -6.95 24.59
N ALA A 100 8.24 -8.19 25.09
CA ALA A 100 7.21 -9.18 24.75
C ALA A 100 5.78 -8.75 25.12
N ASP A 101 5.63 -7.91 26.14
CA ASP A 101 4.34 -7.42 26.64
C ASP A 101 3.90 -6.10 25.98
N THR A 102 4.63 -5.64 24.95
CA THR A 102 4.29 -4.41 24.24
C THR A 102 2.91 -4.50 23.58
N ARG A 103 2.17 -3.39 23.63
CA ARG A 103 0.94 -3.23 22.83
C ARG A 103 1.19 -2.67 21.45
N MET A 104 2.42 -2.24 21.15
CA MET A 104 2.78 -1.73 19.83
C MET A 104 2.66 -2.88 18.79
N PRO A 105 1.89 -2.70 17.70
CA PRO A 105 1.72 -3.76 16.71
C PRO A 105 3.04 -4.13 16.03
N PRO A 106 3.29 -5.42 15.72
CA PRO A 106 4.45 -5.87 14.97
C PRO A 106 4.23 -5.67 13.46
N PHE A 107 4.36 -4.42 12.98
CA PHE A 107 3.98 -4.00 11.64
C PHE A 107 4.62 -4.83 10.51
N GLY A 108 5.88 -5.22 10.67
CA GLY A 108 6.60 -6.02 9.68
C GLY A 108 6.40 -7.51 9.83
N ALA A 109 6.39 -8.03 11.07
CA ALA A 109 6.21 -9.46 11.31
C ALA A 109 4.81 -9.95 10.91
N TYR A 110 3.78 -9.10 11.05
CA TYR A 110 2.42 -9.42 10.61
C TYR A 110 2.08 -8.87 9.22
N LYS A 111 3.06 -8.28 8.51
CA LYS A 111 2.89 -7.71 7.17
C LYS A 111 1.74 -6.71 7.08
N ILE A 112 1.51 -5.95 8.15
CA ILE A 112 0.58 -4.82 8.18
C ILE A 112 1.09 -3.72 7.25
N LEU A 113 2.42 -3.52 7.26
CA LEU A 113 3.14 -2.67 6.32
C LEU A 113 4.15 -3.52 5.54
N SER A 114 4.38 -3.16 4.28
CA SER A 114 5.48 -3.68 3.48
C SER A 114 6.84 -3.19 4.02
N ASP A 115 7.93 -3.85 3.60
CA ASP A 115 9.27 -3.44 3.99
C ASP A 115 9.59 -2.01 3.55
N GLN A 116 9.14 -1.60 2.36
CA GLN A 116 9.34 -0.25 1.85
C GLN A 116 8.54 0.79 2.66
N GLU A 117 7.29 0.49 3.02
CA GLU A 117 6.47 1.37 3.87
C GLU A 117 7.08 1.52 5.27
N ILE A 118 7.60 0.44 5.84
CA ILE A 118 8.32 0.49 7.12
C ILE A 118 9.53 1.40 7.01
N ASP A 119 10.33 1.27 5.96
CA ASP A 119 11.50 2.12 5.77
C ASP A 119 11.13 3.61 5.62
N LEU A 120 10.03 3.92 4.93
CA LEU A 120 9.51 5.29 4.83
C LEU A 120 9.00 5.83 6.17
N VAL A 121 8.28 5.04 6.95
CA VAL A 121 7.83 5.43 8.30
C VAL A 121 9.04 5.64 9.22
N VAL A 122 10.03 4.76 9.16
CA VAL A 122 11.28 4.89 9.93
C VAL A 122 11.97 6.20 9.58
N ASP A 123 12.10 6.53 8.30
CA ASP A 123 12.76 7.77 7.87
C ASP A 123 12.02 9.03 8.32
N PHE A 124 10.68 8.97 8.34
CA PHE A 124 9.87 10.05 8.87
C PHE A 124 10.05 10.19 10.39
N ILE A 125 9.82 9.11 11.13
CA ILE A 125 9.91 9.12 12.60
C ILE A 125 11.32 9.45 13.09
N HIS A 126 12.36 8.95 12.41
CA HIS A 126 13.74 9.20 12.81
C HIS A 126 14.10 10.68 12.76
N LYS A 127 13.49 11.47 11.88
CA LYS A 127 13.78 12.91 11.72
C LYS A 127 13.05 13.81 12.74
N LEU A 128 12.18 13.25 13.57
CA LEU A 128 11.47 13.95 14.65
C LEU A 128 12.36 14.20 15.88
#